data_AF-G0VDT0-F1
#
_entry.id   AF-G0VDT0-F1
#
_cell.length_a   1.000
_cell.length_b   1.000
_cell.length_c   1.000
_cell.angle_alpha   90.00
_cell.angle_beta   90.00
_cell.angle_gamma   90.00
#
_symmetry.space_group_name_H-M   'P 1'
#
loop_
_entity.id
_entity.type
_entity.pdbx_description
1 polymer ?
#
loop_
_entity_poly.entity_id
_entity_poly.type
_entity_poly.pdbx_seq_one_letter_code
_entity_poly.pdbx_strand_id
1 'polypeptide(L)'
;MSNLDTGATFFESLCEEEQHLQENHENLQAVLKTLNSLTNGTATDAEIEQNLALLSTQYKSLVSNSVDLRYSKYQTRESQLKSTERVARDAQLMKRRQPTANLREYVNVTESINRHSLEYVNLLERLSVDLAKQVEISDPSVSKFVLNDWNPPKGVQAILDKFADPSADAALLKMELVHYLDDIKMSRAKYSLENKYSLQDKVVNLNTELNRWRKELDDIEMMMFGDGATSIKKMLANVESLRSKIMVEDSESAVQAAQNLHADEQDIEMK
;
A
#
# COMPACT_ATOMS: atom_id res chain seq x y z
N MET A 1 51.99 54.25 -11.88
CA MET A 1 52.61 53.89 -10.59
C MET A 1 52.32 52.42 -10.34
N SER A 2 53.35 51.59 -10.46
CA SER A 2 53.31 50.15 -10.29
C SER A 2 53.06 49.82 -8.83
N ASN A 3 51.86 49.37 -8.49
CA ASN A 3 51.63 48.66 -7.23
C ASN A 3 52.41 47.35 -7.33
N LEU A 4 53.60 47.33 -6.73
CA LEU A 4 54.30 46.10 -6.44
C LEU A 4 53.43 45.33 -5.43
N ASP A 5 52.61 44.45 -5.98
CA ASP A 5 52.01 43.32 -5.29
C ASP A 5 53.17 42.37 -4.93
N THR A 6 54.00 42.75 -3.96
CA THR A 6 54.91 41.80 -3.30
C THR A 6 54.03 40.93 -2.42
N GLY A 7 53.46 39.92 -3.07
CA GLY A 7 52.58 38.94 -2.49
C GLY A 7 53.32 38.09 -1.48
N ALA A 8 53.14 38.40 -0.20
CA ALA A 8 53.12 37.37 0.81
C ALA A 8 51.68 36.85 0.88
N THR A 9 51.48 35.59 0.50
CA THR A 9 50.25 34.87 0.81
C THR A 9 50.00 34.89 2.31
N PHE A 10 48.74 34.74 2.76
CA PHE A 10 48.43 34.65 4.19
C PHE A 10 49.31 33.62 4.91
N PHE A 11 49.64 32.52 4.21
CA PHE A 11 50.53 31.49 4.71
C PHE A 11 51.99 31.97 4.86
N GLU A 12 52.54 32.70 3.89
CA GLU A 12 53.90 33.26 3.99
C GLU A 12 54.01 34.31 5.12
N SER A 13 52.99 35.16 5.30
CA SER A 13 52.98 36.12 6.42
C SER A 13 52.92 35.43 7.79
N LEU A 14 52.23 34.29 7.88
CA LEU A 14 52.20 33.46 9.10
C LEU A 14 53.59 32.86 9.41
N CYS A 15 54.30 32.35 8.41
CA CYS A 15 55.65 31.81 8.60
C CYS A 15 56.63 32.90 9.05
N GLU A 16 56.51 34.12 8.51
CA GLU A 16 57.31 35.28 8.93
C GLU A 16 56.99 35.71 10.37
N GLU A 17 55.72 35.68 10.78
CA GLU A 17 55.30 35.94 12.17
C GLU A 17 55.90 34.90 13.15
N GLU A 18 55.93 33.62 12.76
CA GLU A 18 56.53 32.54 13.55
C GLU A 18 58.05 32.72 13.72
N GLN A 19 58.76 33.12 12.65
CA GLN A 19 60.19 33.41 12.71
C GLN A 19 60.47 34.56 13.70
N HIS A 20 59.75 35.68 13.61
CA HIS A 20 59.93 36.79 14.54
C HIS A 20 59.56 36.45 15.98
N LEU A 21 58.58 35.55 16.17
CA LEU A 21 58.21 35.06 17.50
C LEU A 21 59.34 34.24 18.13
N GLN A 22 59.98 33.38 17.35
CA GLN A 22 61.11 32.57 17.80
C GLN A 22 62.31 33.45 18.20
N GLU A 23 62.67 34.40 17.34
CA GLU A 23 63.75 35.36 17.62
C GLU A 23 63.47 36.22 18.87
N ASN A 24 62.21 36.62 19.07
CA ASN A 24 61.79 37.34 20.28
C ASN A 24 61.90 36.46 21.54
N HIS A 25 61.48 35.20 21.45
CA HIS A 25 61.53 34.24 22.54
C HIS A 25 62.97 33.97 23.00
N GLU A 26 63.90 33.79 22.06
CA GLU A 26 65.32 33.58 22.36
C GLU A 26 65.95 34.79 23.07
N ASN A 27 65.64 36.00 22.60
CA ASN A 27 66.11 37.23 23.23
C ASN A 27 65.51 37.44 24.63
N LEU A 28 64.22 37.13 24.82
CA LEU A 28 63.58 37.17 26.14
C LEU A 28 64.26 36.19 27.11
N GLN A 29 64.53 34.95 26.67
CA GLN A 29 65.24 33.97 27.50
C GLN A 29 66.64 34.45 27.86
N ALA A 30 67.36 35.07 26.92
CA ALA A 30 68.68 35.63 27.19
C ALA A 30 68.63 36.74 28.25
N VAL A 31 67.69 37.67 28.15
CA VAL A 31 67.46 38.73 29.16
C VAL A 31 67.11 38.13 30.52
N LEU A 32 66.23 37.14 30.59
CA LEU A 32 65.85 36.48 31.84
C LEU A 32 67.04 35.75 32.48
N LYS A 33 67.90 35.10 31.69
CA LYS A 33 69.14 34.48 32.18
C LYS A 33 70.08 35.52 32.78
N THR A 34 70.29 36.65 32.09
CA THR A 34 71.12 37.76 32.60
C THR A 34 70.53 38.37 33.87
N LEU A 35 69.22 38.56 33.95
CA LEU A 35 68.54 39.05 35.16
C LEU A 35 68.66 38.09 36.35
N ASN A 36 68.54 36.78 36.11
CA ASN A 36 68.78 35.77 37.14
C ASN A 36 70.24 35.81 37.64
N SER A 37 71.21 35.96 36.73
CA SER A 37 72.62 36.11 37.11
C SER A 37 72.88 37.37 37.95
N LEU A 38 72.15 38.46 37.69
CA LEU A 38 72.23 39.71 38.46
C LEU A 38 71.58 39.62 39.86
N THR A 39 70.62 38.72 40.04
CA THR A 39 69.92 38.51 41.32
C THR A 39 70.59 37.46 42.21
N ASN A 40 71.62 36.77 41.72
CA ASN A 40 72.39 35.81 42.50
C ASN A 40 73.31 36.51 43.51
N GLY A 41 73.03 36.34 44.80
CA GLY A 41 73.78 36.96 45.90
C GLY A 41 75.24 36.50 46.09
N THR A 42 75.76 35.67 45.18
CA THR A 42 77.15 35.17 45.19
C THR A 42 78.00 35.72 44.05
N ALA A 43 77.47 36.64 43.24
CA ALA A 43 78.19 37.22 42.09
C ALA A 43 79.19 38.29 42.51
N THR A 44 80.31 38.37 41.79
CA THR A 44 81.37 39.37 42.01
C THR A 44 80.95 40.71 41.39
N ASP A 45 81.33 41.85 41.98
CA ASP A 45 80.97 43.20 41.45
C ASP A 45 81.34 43.38 39.96
N ALA A 46 82.48 42.81 39.52
CA ALA A 46 82.89 42.83 38.11
C ALA A 46 81.95 42.03 37.18
N GLU A 47 81.39 40.92 37.67
CA GLU A 47 80.41 40.10 36.94
C GLU A 47 79.05 40.81 36.86
N ILE A 48 78.68 41.55 37.91
CA ILE A 48 77.47 42.38 37.94
C ILE A 48 77.59 43.51 36.92
N GLU A 49 78.72 44.21 36.86
CA GLU A 49 78.94 45.30 35.90
C GLU A 49 78.91 44.80 34.44
N GLN A 50 79.54 43.63 34.17
CA GLN A 50 79.50 43.01 32.84
C GLN A 50 78.08 42.56 32.46
N ASN A 51 77.32 41.98 33.39
CA ASN A 51 75.93 41.57 33.15
C ASN A 51 75.00 42.77 32.96
N LEU A 52 75.24 43.90 33.64
CA LEU A 52 74.50 45.15 33.41
C LEU A 52 74.77 45.74 32.02
N ALA A 53 76.03 45.70 31.56
CA ALA A 53 76.38 46.12 30.20
C ALA A 53 75.69 45.23 29.16
N LEU A 54 75.74 43.90 29.32
CA LEU A 54 75.06 42.92 28.46
C LEU A 54 73.53 43.11 28.45
N LEU A 55 72.93 43.37 29.61
CA LEU A 55 71.50 43.63 29.73
C LEU A 55 71.08 44.85 28.89
N SER A 56 71.90 45.91 28.89
CA SER A 56 71.59 47.12 28.10
C SER A 56 71.55 46.84 26.60
N THR A 57 72.40 45.95 26.10
CA THR A 57 72.47 45.55 24.69
C THR A 57 71.32 44.60 24.33
N GLN A 58 71.06 43.61 25.19
CA GLN A 58 69.95 42.65 25.01
C GLN A 58 68.59 43.35 25.06
N TYR A 59 68.42 44.34 25.93
CA TYR A 59 67.19 45.14 26.00
C TYR A 59 66.89 45.86 24.68
N LYS A 60 67.90 46.47 24.04
CA LYS A 60 67.73 47.12 22.74
C LYS A 60 67.30 46.13 21.65
N SER A 61 67.92 44.95 21.63
CA SER A 61 67.55 43.89 20.67
C SER A 61 66.14 43.34 20.91
N LEU A 62 65.75 43.16 22.18
CA LEU A 62 64.41 42.70 22.54
C LEU A 62 63.32 43.71 22.10
N VAL A 63 63.58 45.00 22.30
CA VAL A 63 62.65 46.06 21.87
C VAL A 63 62.53 46.08 20.35
N SER A 64 63.64 45.99 19.59
CA SER A 64 63.61 45.92 18.13
C SER A 64 62.77 44.74 17.63
N ASN A 65 63.08 43.53 18.11
CA ASN A 65 62.37 42.32 17.68
C ASN A 65 60.89 42.33 18.12
N SER A 66 60.55 43.02 19.20
CA SER A 66 59.14 43.22 19.60
C SER A 66 58.39 44.16 18.65
N VAL A 67 59.06 45.14 18.05
CA VAL A 67 58.46 46.01 17.04
C VAL A 67 58.22 45.23 15.76
N ASP A 68 59.20 44.43 15.33
CA ASP A 68 59.10 43.60 14.12
C ASP A 68 57.98 42.56 14.24
N LEU A 69 57.83 41.90 15.40
CA LEU A 69 56.72 40.97 15.67
C LEU A 69 55.35 41.65 15.57
N ARG A 70 55.21 42.88 16.09
CA ARG A 70 53.96 43.65 15.99
C ARG A 70 53.67 44.06 14.55
N TYR A 71 54.69 44.46 13.82
CA TYR A 71 54.57 44.80 12.40
C TYR A 71 54.09 43.58 11.60
N SER A 72 54.74 42.43 11.78
CA SER A 72 54.33 41.17 11.16
C SER A 72 52.89 40.79 11.53
N LYS A 73 52.46 41.02 12.78
CA LYS A 73 51.07 40.79 13.19
C LYS A 73 50.04 41.57 12.38
N TYR A 74 50.28 42.87 12.17
CA TYR A 74 49.40 43.72 11.38
C TYR A 74 49.40 43.29 9.91
N GLN A 75 50.56 42.92 9.38
CA GLN A 75 50.69 42.42 8.01
C GLN A 75 49.92 41.11 7.81
N THR A 76 50.06 40.14 8.71
CA THR A 76 49.33 38.87 8.66
C THR A 76 47.81 39.09 8.72
N ARG A 77 47.36 40.02 9.57
CA ARG A 77 45.93 40.36 9.67
C ARG A 77 45.40 40.97 8.37
N GLU A 78 46.17 41.86 7.75
CA GLU A 78 45.82 42.47 6.47
C GLU A 78 45.78 41.44 5.34
N SER A 79 46.76 40.53 5.29
CA SER A 79 46.79 39.39 4.34
C SER A 79 45.59 38.46 4.53
N GLN A 80 45.14 38.23 5.76
CA GLN A 80 43.93 37.46 6.07
C GLN A 80 42.66 38.14 5.54
N LEU A 81 42.50 39.44 5.78
CA LEU A 81 41.34 40.18 5.31
C LEU A 81 41.29 40.16 3.77
N LYS A 82 42.42 40.42 3.11
CA LYS A 82 42.55 40.34 1.66
C LYS A 82 42.24 38.95 1.09
N SER A 83 42.61 37.87 1.78
CA SER A 83 42.33 36.51 1.32
C SER A 83 40.86 36.13 1.52
N THR A 84 40.23 36.51 2.63
CA THR A 84 38.80 36.27 2.86
C THR A 84 37.90 37.01 1.86
N GLU A 85 38.26 38.24 1.48
CA GLU A 85 37.56 38.96 0.40
C GLU A 85 37.70 38.28 -0.97
N ARG A 86 38.82 37.57 -1.22
CA ARG A 86 39.01 36.78 -2.44
C ARG A 86 38.12 35.53 -2.45
N VAL A 87 37.93 34.85 -1.31
CA VAL A 87 37.03 33.69 -1.18
C VAL A 87 35.56 34.09 -1.45
N ALA A 88 35.13 35.27 -1.02
CA ALA A 88 33.80 35.80 -1.39
C ALA A 88 33.66 36.06 -2.91
N ARG A 89 34.78 36.27 -3.61
CA ARG A 89 34.84 36.34 -5.08
C ARG A 89 35.07 34.98 -5.74
N ASP A 90 35.04 33.85 -5.02
CA ASP A 90 35.20 32.52 -5.64
C ASP A 90 34.05 32.18 -6.60
N ALA A 91 32.87 32.79 -6.43
CA ALA A 91 31.83 32.79 -7.46
C ALA A 91 32.32 33.35 -8.81
N GLN A 92 33.31 34.27 -8.81
CA GLN A 92 34.00 34.77 -10.00
C GLN A 92 35.14 33.85 -10.46
N LEU A 93 35.82 33.12 -9.56
CA LEU A 93 36.79 32.08 -9.96
C LEU A 93 36.09 30.92 -10.68
N MET A 94 34.90 30.53 -10.22
CA MET A 94 34.05 29.57 -10.92
C MET A 94 33.57 30.10 -12.29
N LYS A 95 33.40 31.42 -12.46
CA LYS A 95 33.12 32.05 -13.78
C LYS A 95 34.31 32.04 -14.74
N ARG A 96 35.56 31.96 -14.23
CA ARG A 96 36.79 31.89 -15.06
C ARG A 96 37.10 30.47 -15.54
N ARG A 97 36.58 29.44 -14.88
CA ARG A 97 36.50 28.11 -15.49
C ARG A 97 35.49 28.23 -16.62
N GLN A 98 35.92 27.94 -17.84
CA GLN A 98 35.04 28.01 -19.02
C GLN A 98 33.71 27.32 -18.70
N PRO A 99 32.56 27.84 -19.19
CA PRO A 99 31.29 27.15 -19.04
C PRO A 99 31.42 25.76 -19.66
N THR A 100 31.65 24.75 -18.83
CA THR A 100 31.73 23.37 -19.29
C THR A 100 30.31 23.01 -19.69
N ALA A 101 30.02 22.93 -20.99
CA ALA A 101 28.71 22.53 -21.51
C ALA A 101 28.17 21.28 -20.80
N ASN A 102 29.08 20.37 -20.45
CA ASN A 102 28.83 19.14 -19.70
C ASN A 102 28.25 19.37 -18.29
N LEU A 103 28.59 20.47 -17.58
CA LEU A 103 28.01 20.76 -16.27
C LEU A 103 26.56 21.22 -16.39
N ARG A 104 26.26 22.01 -17.43
CA ARG A 104 24.88 22.41 -17.71
C ARG A 104 24.04 21.20 -18.11
N GLU A 105 24.59 20.34 -18.95
CA GLU A 105 23.94 19.08 -19.33
C GLU A 105 23.73 18.19 -18.11
N TYR A 106 24.73 18.03 -17.25
CA TYR A 106 24.61 17.26 -16.01
C TYR A 106 23.51 17.78 -15.08
N VAL A 107 23.45 19.09 -14.85
CA VAL A 107 22.40 19.71 -14.04
C VAL A 107 21.03 19.49 -14.67
N ASN A 108 20.89 19.72 -15.98
CA ASN A 108 19.63 19.50 -16.71
C ASN A 108 19.17 18.03 -16.63
N VAL A 109 20.09 17.07 -16.79
CA VAL A 109 19.77 15.64 -16.69
C VAL A 109 19.34 15.30 -15.26
N THR A 110 20.01 15.84 -14.26
CA THR A 110 19.67 15.61 -12.84
C THR A 110 18.30 16.20 -12.50
N GLU A 111 18.00 17.43 -12.94
CA GLU A 111 16.69 18.05 -12.77
C GLU A 111 15.58 17.28 -13.50
N SER A 112 15.86 16.81 -14.72
CA SER A 112 14.94 16.00 -15.52
C SER A 112 14.62 14.67 -14.85
N ILE A 113 15.64 13.97 -14.34
CA ILE A 113 15.47 12.71 -13.58
C ILE A 113 14.62 12.98 -12.34
N ASN A 114 14.95 14.00 -11.54
CA ASN A 114 14.20 14.32 -10.34
C ASN A 114 12.73 14.62 -10.64
N ARG A 115 12.45 15.39 -11.71
CA ARG A 115 11.08 15.66 -12.14
C ARG A 115 10.34 14.38 -12.53
N HIS A 116 10.94 13.55 -13.39
CA HIS A 116 10.30 12.30 -13.83
C HIS A 116 10.12 11.29 -12.69
N SER A 117 11.04 11.24 -11.72
CA SER A 117 10.89 10.39 -10.53
C SER A 117 9.71 10.84 -9.66
N LEU A 118 9.54 12.15 -9.45
CA LEU A 118 8.38 12.68 -8.71
C LEU A 118 7.07 12.42 -9.46
N GLU A 119 7.06 12.60 -10.78
CA GLU A 119 5.91 12.28 -11.63
C GLU A 119 5.55 10.79 -11.54
N TYR A 120 6.55 9.90 -11.60
CA TYR A 120 6.35 8.45 -11.52
C TYR A 120 5.77 8.02 -10.16
N VAL A 121 6.31 8.51 -9.05
CA VAL A 121 5.77 8.21 -7.71
C VAL A 121 4.34 8.70 -7.57
N ASN A 122 4.04 9.91 -8.08
CA ASN A 122 2.70 10.46 -8.05
C ASN A 122 1.71 9.64 -8.91
N LEU A 123 2.18 9.07 -10.01
CA LEU A 123 1.39 8.21 -10.90
C LEU A 123 1.00 6.88 -10.25
N LEU A 124 1.85 6.32 -9.39
CA LEU A 124 1.61 5.03 -8.74
C LEU A 124 0.56 5.09 -7.63
N GLU A 125 0.48 6.18 -6.88
CA GLU A 125 -0.37 6.23 -5.67
C GLU A 125 -1.56 7.18 -5.83
N ARG A 126 -1.32 8.43 -6.26
CA ARG A 126 -2.36 9.48 -6.25
C ARG A 126 -3.13 9.56 -7.56
N LEU A 127 -2.48 9.26 -8.68
CA LEU A 127 -3.10 9.24 -10.01
C LEU A 127 -3.30 7.80 -10.52
N SER A 128 -3.18 6.81 -9.65
CA SER A 128 -3.49 5.44 -10.01
C SER A 128 -4.98 5.29 -10.32
N VAL A 129 -5.27 4.41 -11.27
CA VAL A 129 -6.63 4.07 -11.67
C VAL A 129 -6.82 2.60 -11.45
N ASP A 130 -7.71 2.28 -10.52
CA ASP A 130 -8.06 0.90 -10.19
C ASP A 130 -9.13 0.34 -11.14
N LEU A 131 -9.26 -0.98 -11.11
CA LEU A 131 -10.31 -1.70 -11.82
C LEU A 131 -11.69 -1.43 -11.19
N ALA A 132 -12.73 -1.49 -12.01
CA ALA A 132 -14.11 -1.49 -11.53
C ALA A 132 -14.37 -2.75 -10.68
N LYS A 133 -14.69 -2.56 -9.40
CA LYS A 133 -14.94 -3.63 -8.44
C LYS A 133 -16.36 -4.19 -8.59
N GLN A 134 -16.58 -5.06 -9.58
CA GLN A 134 -17.80 -5.87 -9.67
C GLN A 134 -17.66 -7.10 -8.77
N VAL A 135 -18.48 -7.18 -7.72
CA VAL A 135 -18.41 -8.25 -6.70
C VAL A 135 -19.52 -9.26 -6.93
N GLU A 136 -19.14 -10.52 -7.15
CA GLU A 136 -20.05 -11.67 -7.23
C GLU A 136 -19.46 -12.77 -6.33
N ILE A 137 -20.21 -13.20 -5.30
CA ILE A 137 -19.75 -14.19 -4.32
C ILE A 137 -20.53 -15.49 -4.55
N SER A 138 -19.81 -16.59 -4.73
CA SER A 138 -20.41 -17.91 -4.93
C SER A 138 -20.77 -18.62 -3.62
N ASP A 139 -20.15 -18.26 -2.50
CA ASP A 139 -20.41 -18.88 -1.19
C ASP A 139 -21.67 -18.28 -0.53
N PRO A 140 -22.74 -19.07 -0.31
CA PRO A 140 -23.96 -18.60 0.33
C PRO A 140 -23.80 -18.24 1.81
N SER A 141 -22.68 -18.64 2.45
CA SER A 141 -22.43 -18.41 3.88
C SER A 141 -21.95 -16.99 4.20
N VAL A 142 -21.47 -16.27 3.18
CA VAL A 142 -20.89 -14.93 3.34
C VAL A 142 -22.00 -13.88 3.27
N SER A 143 -22.35 -13.31 4.44
CA SER A 143 -23.40 -12.27 4.55
C SER A 143 -22.87 -10.84 4.57
N LYS A 144 -21.57 -10.65 4.79
CA LYS A 144 -20.90 -9.33 4.79
C LYS A 144 -19.64 -9.40 3.95
N PHE A 145 -19.45 -8.41 3.08
CA PHE A 145 -18.28 -8.32 2.21
C PHE A 145 -17.48 -7.06 2.52
N VAL A 146 -16.17 -7.21 2.70
CA VAL A 146 -15.23 -6.10 2.82
C VAL A 146 -14.73 -5.76 1.43
N LEU A 147 -15.08 -4.57 0.93
CA LEU A 147 -14.80 -4.15 -0.45
C LEU A 147 -13.29 -4.08 -0.81
N ASN A 148 -12.43 -4.02 0.20
CA ASN A 148 -10.98 -3.92 0.03
C ASN A 148 -10.32 -5.27 -0.23
N ASP A 149 -10.95 -6.39 0.14
CA ASP A 149 -10.42 -7.74 -0.06
C ASP A 149 -10.79 -8.31 -1.45
N TRP A 150 -11.37 -7.47 -2.31
CA TRP A 150 -11.71 -7.86 -3.67
C TRP A 150 -10.46 -7.99 -4.53
N ASN A 151 -10.27 -9.17 -5.11
CA ASN A 151 -9.19 -9.46 -6.05
C ASN A 151 -9.76 -9.68 -7.45
N PRO A 152 -9.05 -9.20 -8.50
CA PRO A 152 -9.48 -9.44 -9.88
C PRO A 152 -9.43 -10.94 -10.22
N PRO A 153 -10.20 -11.39 -11.23
CA PRO A 153 -10.11 -12.75 -11.73
C PRO A 153 -8.69 -13.10 -12.19
N LYS A 154 -8.22 -14.32 -11.85
CA LYS A 154 -6.85 -14.78 -12.14
C LYS A 154 -6.42 -14.61 -13.61
N GLY A 155 -7.37 -14.76 -14.55
CA GLY A 155 -7.11 -14.57 -15.98
C GLY A 155 -6.72 -13.13 -16.35
N VAL A 156 -7.43 -12.13 -15.79
CA VAL A 156 -7.08 -10.70 -16.00
C VAL A 156 -5.78 -10.37 -15.29
N GLN A 157 -5.62 -10.85 -14.06
CA GLN A 157 -4.43 -10.57 -13.26
C GLN A 157 -3.15 -11.04 -13.97
N ALA A 158 -3.16 -12.25 -14.54
CA ALA A 158 -2.01 -12.76 -15.28
C ALA A 158 -1.66 -11.91 -16.52
N ILE A 159 -2.65 -11.30 -17.18
CA ILE A 159 -2.39 -10.39 -18.31
C ILE A 159 -1.86 -9.05 -17.80
N LEU A 160 -2.40 -8.53 -16.70
CA LEU A 160 -1.95 -7.28 -16.09
C LEU A 160 -0.53 -7.37 -15.53
N ASP A 161 -0.15 -8.51 -14.93
CA ASP A 161 1.19 -8.72 -14.40
C ASP A 161 2.26 -8.69 -15.52
N LYS A 162 1.91 -9.12 -16.75
CA LYS A 162 2.80 -9.02 -17.91
C LYS A 162 3.07 -7.57 -18.34
N PHE A 163 2.18 -6.61 -18.03
CA PHE A 163 2.44 -5.20 -18.32
C PHE A 163 3.55 -4.60 -17.44
N ALA A 164 3.89 -5.27 -16.32
CA ALA A 164 5.01 -4.85 -15.48
C ALA A 164 6.36 -5.32 -16.03
N ASP A 165 6.38 -6.23 -17.02
CA ASP A 165 7.62 -6.72 -17.62
C ASP A 165 8.18 -5.70 -18.64
N PRO A 166 9.42 -5.20 -18.44
CA PRO A 166 10.04 -4.23 -19.33
C PRO A 166 10.32 -4.75 -20.75
N SER A 167 10.28 -6.08 -20.96
CA SER A 167 10.53 -6.70 -22.26
C SER A 167 9.26 -6.94 -23.10
N ALA A 168 8.08 -6.78 -22.50
CA ALA A 168 6.82 -7.10 -23.15
C ALA A 168 6.32 -5.96 -24.05
N ASP A 169 5.81 -6.31 -25.24
CA ASP A 169 5.19 -5.34 -26.14
C ASP A 169 3.78 -4.97 -25.67
N ALA A 170 3.60 -3.71 -25.28
CA ALA A 170 2.33 -3.17 -24.83
C ALA A 170 1.22 -3.30 -25.89
N ALA A 171 1.54 -3.33 -27.20
CA ALA A 171 0.54 -3.50 -28.25
C ALA A 171 -0.04 -4.92 -28.26
N LEU A 172 0.83 -5.93 -28.15
CA LEU A 172 0.41 -7.34 -28.11
C LEU A 172 -0.40 -7.63 -26.84
N LEU A 173 0.03 -7.11 -25.69
CA LEU A 173 -0.70 -7.28 -24.43
C LEU A 173 -2.08 -6.61 -24.46
N LYS A 174 -2.21 -5.46 -25.14
CA LYS A 174 -3.53 -4.84 -25.37
C LYS A 174 -4.44 -5.72 -26.22
N MET A 175 -3.91 -6.36 -27.25
CA MET A 175 -4.68 -7.31 -28.06
C MET A 175 -5.13 -8.53 -27.24
N GLU A 176 -4.24 -9.09 -26.42
CA GLU A 176 -4.57 -10.20 -25.50
C GLU A 176 -5.69 -9.81 -24.53
N LEU A 177 -5.63 -8.59 -23.98
CA LEU A 177 -6.67 -8.06 -23.09
C LEU A 177 -8.01 -7.88 -23.82
N VAL A 178 -8.00 -7.34 -25.05
CA VAL A 178 -9.23 -7.17 -25.84
C VAL A 178 -9.87 -8.52 -26.16
N HIS A 179 -9.07 -9.50 -26.58
CA HIS A 179 -9.55 -10.86 -26.83
C HIS A 179 -10.19 -11.47 -25.58
N TYR A 180 -9.51 -11.35 -24.43
CA TYR A 180 -10.04 -11.84 -23.15
C TYR A 180 -11.37 -11.16 -22.77
N LEU A 181 -11.51 -9.85 -23.01
CA LEU A 181 -12.77 -9.14 -22.78
C LEU A 181 -13.89 -9.63 -23.71
N ASP A 182 -13.58 -9.93 -24.97
CA ASP A 182 -14.56 -10.44 -25.93
C ASP A 182 -14.99 -11.87 -25.60
N ASP A 183 -14.08 -12.72 -25.12
CA ASP A 183 -14.40 -14.06 -24.61
C ASP A 183 -15.37 -14.00 -23.41
N ILE A 184 -15.17 -13.05 -22.49
CA ILE A 184 -16.09 -12.83 -21.36
C ILE A 184 -17.46 -12.39 -21.87
N LYS A 185 -17.53 -11.43 -22.79
CA LYS A 185 -18.81 -10.95 -23.35
C LYS A 185 -19.56 -12.08 -24.02
N MET A 186 -18.88 -12.88 -24.84
CA MET A 186 -19.48 -14.00 -25.55
C MET A 186 -19.96 -15.08 -24.58
N SER A 187 -19.16 -15.42 -23.56
CA SER A 187 -19.53 -16.40 -22.53
C SER A 187 -20.74 -15.94 -21.73
N ARG A 188 -20.76 -14.69 -21.25
CA ARG A 188 -21.90 -14.10 -20.52
C ARG A 188 -23.16 -14.08 -21.38
N ALA A 189 -23.05 -13.68 -22.65
CA ALA A 189 -24.18 -13.68 -23.58
C ALA A 189 -24.73 -15.10 -23.81
N LYS A 190 -23.85 -16.08 -24.03
CA LYS A 190 -24.24 -17.49 -24.21
C LYS A 190 -25.04 -18.01 -23.01
N TYR A 191 -24.50 -17.89 -21.80
CA TYR A 191 -25.17 -18.38 -20.59
C TYR A 191 -26.47 -17.64 -20.28
N SER A 192 -26.51 -16.32 -20.52
CA SER A 192 -27.73 -15.53 -20.35
C SER A 192 -28.84 -15.98 -21.31
N LEU A 193 -28.50 -16.21 -22.58
CA LEU A 193 -29.43 -16.68 -23.60
C LEU A 193 -29.94 -18.09 -23.28
N GLU A 194 -29.05 -19.00 -22.90
CA GLU A 194 -29.42 -20.37 -22.51
C GLU A 194 -30.33 -20.39 -21.27
N ASN A 195 -30.02 -19.58 -20.26
CA ASN A 195 -30.83 -19.49 -19.06
C ASN A 195 -32.25 -18.95 -19.38
N LYS A 196 -32.34 -17.88 -20.17
CA LYS A 196 -33.61 -17.25 -20.51
C LYS A 196 -34.49 -18.10 -21.42
N TYR A 197 -33.93 -18.78 -22.42
CA TYR A 197 -34.75 -19.47 -23.42
C TYR A 197 -34.85 -20.98 -23.21
N SER A 198 -33.82 -21.63 -22.66
CA SER A 198 -33.86 -23.08 -22.44
C SER A 198 -34.31 -23.42 -21.01
N LEU A 199 -33.67 -22.82 -20.00
CA LEU A 199 -33.97 -23.17 -18.61
C LEU A 199 -35.33 -22.63 -18.17
N GLN A 200 -35.66 -21.38 -18.51
CA GLN A 200 -36.96 -20.81 -18.17
C GLN A 200 -38.12 -21.62 -18.76
N ASP A 201 -38.03 -22.02 -20.03
CA ASP A 201 -39.07 -22.82 -20.68
C ASP A 201 -39.21 -24.21 -20.04
N LYS A 202 -38.08 -24.87 -19.75
CA LYS A 202 -38.09 -26.14 -19.00
C LYS A 202 -38.71 -26.00 -17.62
N VAL A 203 -38.41 -24.92 -16.88
CA VAL A 203 -38.99 -24.68 -15.55
C VAL A 203 -40.49 -24.44 -15.64
N VAL A 204 -40.96 -23.69 -16.65
CA VAL A 204 -42.40 -23.49 -16.87
C VAL A 204 -43.09 -24.81 -17.18
N ASN A 205 -42.52 -25.63 -18.08
CA ASN A 205 -43.07 -26.95 -18.43
C ASN A 205 -43.08 -27.92 -17.24
N LEU A 206 -42.00 -27.95 -16.46
CA LEU A 206 -41.96 -28.77 -15.24
C LEU A 206 -42.99 -28.30 -14.21
N ASN A 207 -43.22 -26.99 -14.10
CA ASN A 207 -44.22 -26.45 -13.18
C ASN A 207 -45.66 -26.77 -13.66
N THR A 208 -45.94 -26.73 -14.96
CA THR A 208 -47.26 -27.14 -15.49
C THR A 208 -47.50 -28.63 -15.29
N GLU A 209 -46.49 -29.47 -15.52
CA GLU A 209 -46.54 -30.89 -15.21
C GLU A 209 -46.75 -31.12 -13.72
N LEU A 210 -45.92 -30.55 -12.85
CA LEU A 210 -46.05 -30.68 -11.39
C LEU A 210 -47.46 -30.32 -10.91
N ASN A 211 -48.03 -29.24 -11.43
CA ASN A 211 -49.40 -28.83 -11.09
C ASN A 211 -50.45 -29.82 -11.63
N ARG A 212 -50.21 -30.46 -12.78
CA ARG A 212 -51.07 -31.53 -13.30
C ARG A 212 -51.00 -32.76 -12.38
N TRP A 213 -49.80 -33.23 -12.06
CA TRP A 213 -49.57 -34.34 -11.13
C TRP A 213 -50.20 -34.07 -9.76
N ARG A 214 -50.11 -32.83 -9.26
CA ARG A 214 -50.76 -32.42 -8.01
C ARG A 214 -52.28 -32.54 -8.11
N LYS A 215 -52.90 -32.05 -9.19
CA LYS A 215 -54.35 -32.19 -9.41
C LYS A 215 -54.79 -33.65 -9.52
N GLU A 216 -54.05 -34.46 -10.29
CA GLU A 216 -54.33 -35.88 -10.42
C GLU A 216 -54.24 -36.60 -9.06
N LEU A 217 -53.26 -36.22 -8.22
CA LEU A 217 -53.13 -36.73 -6.87
C LEU A 217 -54.30 -36.27 -5.98
N ASP A 218 -54.68 -35.00 -6.04
CA ASP A 218 -55.84 -34.45 -5.32
C ASP A 218 -57.15 -35.15 -5.76
N ASP A 219 -57.30 -35.46 -7.06
CA ASP A 219 -58.45 -36.17 -7.62
C ASP A 219 -58.50 -37.64 -7.15
N ILE A 220 -57.35 -38.33 -7.11
CA ILE A 220 -57.23 -39.68 -6.54
C ILE A 220 -57.54 -39.64 -5.03
N GLU A 221 -57.01 -38.66 -4.30
CA GLU A 221 -57.30 -38.47 -2.89
C GLU A 221 -58.80 -38.25 -2.66
N MET A 222 -59.46 -37.44 -3.49
CA MET A 222 -60.90 -37.22 -3.42
C MET A 222 -61.70 -38.49 -3.76
N MET A 223 -61.23 -39.32 -4.68
CA MET A 223 -61.85 -40.60 -5.02
C MET A 223 -61.70 -41.66 -3.91
N MET A 224 -60.54 -41.71 -3.24
CA MET A 224 -60.26 -42.71 -2.21
C MET A 224 -60.80 -42.30 -0.84
N PHE A 225 -60.66 -41.02 -0.47
CA PHE A 225 -60.88 -40.50 0.87
C PHE A 225 -61.88 -39.35 0.95
N GLY A 226 -62.30 -38.78 -0.18
CA GLY A 226 -63.28 -37.69 -0.21
C GLY A 226 -64.69 -38.14 0.20
N ASP A 227 -65.59 -37.18 0.40
CA ASP A 227 -67.00 -37.42 0.80
C ASP A 227 -67.98 -37.48 -0.42
N GLY A 228 -67.41 -37.61 -1.62
CA GLY A 228 -68.18 -37.72 -2.87
C GLY A 228 -69.03 -39.00 -2.94
N ALA A 229 -70.11 -38.96 -3.72
CA ALA A 229 -71.02 -40.11 -3.90
C ALA A 229 -70.34 -41.37 -4.46
N THR A 230 -69.26 -41.18 -5.23
CA THR A 230 -68.43 -42.23 -5.85
C THR A 230 -67.15 -42.55 -5.06
N SER A 231 -66.99 -41.97 -3.86
CA SER A 231 -65.84 -42.24 -3.01
C SER A 231 -65.83 -43.68 -2.53
N ILE A 232 -64.66 -44.32 -2.53
CA ILE A 232 -64.48 -45.70 -2.06
C ILE A 232 -64.95 -45.84 -0.61
N LYS A 233 -64.72 -44.83 0.24
CA LYS A 233 -65.19 -44.81 1.64
C LYS A 233 -66.71 -44.89 1.73
N LYS A 234 -67.43 -44.17 0.85
CA LYS A 234 -68.90 -44.11 0.84
C LYS A 234 -69.51 -45.33 0.15
N MET A 235 -68.86 -45.85 -0.90
CA MET A 235 -69.20 -47.14 -1.50
C MET A 235 -69.06 -48.28 -0.48
N LEU A 236 -67.97 -48.32 0.29
CA LEU A 236 -67.78 -49.30 1.37
C LEU A 236 -68.89 -49.17 2.42
N ALA A 237 -69.19 -47.96 2.89
CA ALA A 237 -70.30 -47.74 3.84
C ALA A 237 -71.67 -48.16 3.28
N ASN A 238 -71.92 -47.93 1.98
CA ASN A 238 -73.15 -48.37 1.32
C ASN A 238 -73.21 -49.89 1.17
N VAL A 239 -72.10 -50.56 0.86
CA VAL A 239 -72.02 -52.03 0.83
C VAL A 239 -72.23 -52.61 2.24
N GLU A 240 -71.68 -51.97 3.27
CA GLU A 240 -71.87 -52.35 4.67
C GLU A 240 -73.34 -52.18 5.10
N SER A 241 -74.00 -51.11 4.66
CA SER A 241 -75.44 -50.86 4.84
C SER A 241 -76.33 -51.85 4.07
N LEU A 242 -75.96 -52.22 2.84
CA LEU A 242 -76.67 -53.26 2.08
C LEU A 242 -76.51 -54.63 2.75
N ARG A 243 -75.30 -54.95 3.23
CA ARG A 243 -75.05 -56.18 3.99
C ARG A 243 -75.89 -56.22 5.27
N SER A 244 -75.97 -55.12 6.02
CA SER A 244 -76.81 -55.07 7.22
C SER A 244 -78.29 -55.20 6.91
N LYS A 245 -78.79 -54.60 5.82
CA LYS A 245 -80.18 -54.77 5.36
C LYS A 245 -80.50 -56.22 4.96
N ILE A 246 -79.59 -56.90 4.26
CA ILE A 246 -79.78 -58.32 3.92
C ILE A 246 -79.84 -59.18 5.18
N MET A 247 -78.99 -58.91 6.19
CA MET A 247 -79.06 -59.65 7.46
C MET A 247 -80.36 -59.33 8.25
N VAL A 248 -80.94 -58.15 8.06
CA VAL A 248 -82.23 -57.78 8.65
C VAL A 248 -83.40 -58.42 7.90
N GLU A 249 -83.39 -58.49 6.58
CA GLU A 249 -84.41 -59.21 5.78
C GLU A 249 -84.37 -60.73 5.99
N ASP A 250 -83.19 -61.33 6.20
CA ASP A 250 -83.07 -62.72 6.65
C ASP A 250 -83.66 -62.92 8.07
N SER A 251 -83.62 -61.89 8.92
CA SER A 251 -84.25 -61.93 10.24
C SER A 251 -85.76 -61.66 10.20
N GLU A 252 -86.24 -60.80 9.29
CA GLU A 252 -87.68 -60.51 9.13
C GLU A 252 -88.42 -61.64 8.40
N SER A 253 -87.77 -62.34 7.45
CA SER A 253 -88.32 -63.56 6.85
C SER A 253 -88.40 -64.72 7.86
N ALA A 254 -87.47 -64.80 8.82
CA ALA A 254 -87.58 -65.72 9.95
C ALA A 254 -88.70 -65.34 10.94
N VAL A 255 -89.01 -64.04 11.09
CA VAL A 255 -90.11 -63.56 11.97
C VAL A 255 -91.48 -63.70 11.29
N GLN A 256 -91.59 -63.49 9.98
CA GLN A 256 -92.83 -63.73 9.22
C GLN A 256 -93.14 -65.24 9.09
N ALA A 257 -92.12 -66.11 8.98
CA ALA A 257 -92.32 -67.55 9.08
C ALA A 257 -92.85 -67.98 10.46
N ALA A 258 -92.47 -67.27 11.53
CA ALA A 258 -92.98 -67.53 12.88
C ALA A 258 -94.42 -66.99 13.10
N GLN A 259 -94.83 -65.93 12.41
CA GLN A 259 -96.19 -65.38 12.51
C GLN A 259 -97.22 -66.13 11.65
N ASN A 260 -96.83 -66.65 10.49
CA ASN A 260 -97.73 -67.43 9.63
C ASN A 260 -98.05 -68.83 10.16
N LEU A 261 -97.27 -69.36 11.11
CA LEU A 261 -97.61 -70.60 11.83
C LEU A 261 -98.73 -70.42 12.85
N HIS A 262 -99.06 -69.19 13.26
CA HIS A 262 -100.06 -68.93 14.29
C HIS A 262 -101.45 -68.55 13.75
N ALA A 263 -101.55 -68.22 12.46
CA ALA A 263 -102.81 -67.82 11.82
C ALA A 263 -103.59 -69.00 11.18
N ASP A 264 -102.94 -70.14 10.91
CA ASP A 264 -103.56 -71.31 10.26
C ASP A 264 -104.37 -72.21 11.23
N GLU A 265 -104.41 -71.92 12.54
CA GLU A 265 -105.15 -72.73 13.53
C GLU A 265 -106.56 -72.23 13.87
N GLN A 266 -107.00 -71.03 13.42
CA GLN A 266 -108.24 -70.42 13.93
C GLN A 266 -109.47 -70.38 13.00
N ASP A 267 -109.35 -70.70 11.70
CA ASP A 267 -110.51 -70.64 10.78
C ASP A 267 -111.04 -72.01 10.32
N ILE A 268 -110.64 -73.10 10.99
CA ILE A 268 -111.31 -74.42 10.89
C ILE A 268 -112.44 -74.53 11.93
N GLU A 269 -113.33 -73.54 12.03
CA GLU A 269 -114.57 -73.71 12.81
C GLU A 269 -115.69 -72.80 12.25
N MET A 270 -116.81 -73.43 11.88
CA MET A 270 -118.08 -72.89 11.34
C MET A 270 -118.05 -72.53 9.84
N LYS A 271 -118.61 -73.27 8.88
CA LYS A 271 -119.85 -74.08 8.81
C LYS A 271 -121.09 -73.46 9.46
#